data_AF-A0A2E4YUV4-F1
#
_entry.id   AF-A0A2E4YUV4-F1
#
_cell.length_a   1.000
_cell.length_b   1.000
_cell.length_c   1.000
_cell.angle_alpha   90.00
_cell.angle_beta   90.00
_cell.angle_gamma   90.00
#
_symmetry.space_group_name_H-M   'P 1'
#
loop_
_entity.id
_entity.type
_entity.pdbx_description
1 polymer ?
#
loop_
_entity_poly.entity_id
_entity_poly.type
_entity_poly.pdbx_seq_one_letter_code
_entity_poly.pdbx_strand_id
1 'polypeptide(L)'
;MRVTSKRTVIGGTFDRLHAGHKLLIEKASEGTGHLEIWVTEDEMILDKGPDVLSFVDRVGEIEGFVETLNTSCSLHRLADEFGGAEGRDDIDRIVCTAETRSTCDRINQHRVQHNLPVLDIVVVPHFIDESGEVLSSSRIRSGKVDRDGGLWLPGIESRLLGADVMEDLKRPFGTLFKGPSDDPSVAFIAATQGVVSDVLVCVGDIVTQTAVLSGILPRIGVIDGHTQRTQEGALIDDLVAVFDSVIHCRNPASTVTSELIEACREALNQTGSVLLIVDGEEDLTPIPLILLAPLGFVLIYGQPDQGIVQRRVDESSKSSARRIWCRMIAEGFQ
;
A
#
# COMPACT_ATOMS: atom_id res chain seq x y z
N MET A 1 -8.25 -47.03 21.20
CA MET A 1 -8.17 -45.99 20.16
C MET A 1 -7.63 -44.73 20.79
N ARG A 2 -6.42 -44.30 20.46
CA ARG A 2 -6.02 -42.92 20.76
C ARG A 2 -6.90 -42.03 19.90
N VAL A 3 -7.70 -41.17 20.52
CA VAL A 3 -8.32 -40.05 19.81
C VAL A 3 -7.15 -39.15 19.45
N THR A 4 -6.55 -39.37 18.28
CA THR A 4 -5.51 -38.47 17.78
C THR A 4 -6.20 -37.16 17.47
N SER A 5 -5.80 -36.12 18.19
CA SER A 5 -6.19 -34.75 17.93
C SER A 5 -5.87 -34.44 16.47
N LYS A 6 -6.88 -34.11 15.65
CA LYS A 6 -6.67 -33.83 14.22
C LYS A 6 -5.66 -32.70 14.06
N ARG A 7 -4.65 -32.87 13.22
CA ARG A 7 -3.65 -31.85 12.92
C ARG A 7 -3.84 -31.34 11.50
N THR A 8 -4.04 -30.03 11.41
CA THR A 8 -4.22 -29.31 10.15
C THR A 8 -3.02 -28.40 9.92
N VAL A 9 -2.50 -28.39 8.70
CA VAL A 9 -1.41 -27.50 8.29
C VAL A 9 -1.91 -26.50 7.24
N ILE A 10 -1.41 -25.28 7.31
CA ILE A 10 -1.53 -24.27 6.24
C ILE A 10 -0.18 -23.62 6.00
N GLY A 11 0.07 -23.21 4.75
CA GLY A 11 1.29 -22.52 4.36
C GLY A 11 0.97 -21.26 3.55
N GLY A 12 1.78 -20.22 3.74
CA GLY A 12 1.62 -18.99 2.98
C GLY A 12 2.60 -17.90 3.38
N THR A 13 2.67 -16.86 2.56
CA THR A 13 3.46 -15.67 2.89
C THR A 13 2.82 -14.86 4.00
N PHE A 14 1.48 -14.72 4.02
CA PHE A 14 0.74 -13.94 5.00
C PHE A 14 1.20 -12.47 5.14
N ASP A 15 1.67 -11.87 4.04
CA ASP A 15 2.00 -10.43 4.03
C ASP A 15 0.74 -9.60 4.25
N ARG A 16 0.77 -8.69 5.23
CA ARG A 16 -0.35 -7.84 5.66
C ARG A 16 -1.61 -8.66 5.88
N LEU A 17 -1.74 -9.26 7.05
CA LEU A 17 -2.81 -10.18 7.39
C LEU A 17 -4.19 -9.57 7.11
N HIS A 18 -4.78 -9.98 5.99
CA HIS A 18 -6.02 -9.43 5.41
C HIS A 18 -7.17 -10.43 5.51
N ALA A 19 -8.40 -9.99 5.20
CA ALA A 19 -9.62 -10.80 5.35
C ALA A 19 -9.54 -12.18 4.67
N GLY A 20 -8.89 -12.26 3.49
CA GLY A 20 -8.63 -13.55 2.83
C GLY A 20 -7.74 -14.52 3.63
N HIS A 21 -6.67 -14.04 4.26
CA HIS A 21 -5.83 -14.86 5.13
C HIS A 21 -6.58 -15.28 6.39
N LYS A 22 -7.32 -14.35 7.00
CA LYS A 22 -8.14 -14.61 8.19
C LYS A 22 -9.16 -15.72 7.92
N LEU A 23 -9.87 -15.65 6.79
CA LEU A 23 -10.80 -16.70 6.36
C LEU A 23 -10.11 -18.06 6.17
N LEU A 24 -8.92 -18.10 5.57
CA LEU A 24 -8.14 -19.33 5.40
C LEU A 24 -7.77 -19.95 6.76
N ILE A 25 -7.27 -19.13 7.69
CA ILE A 25 -6.88 -19.56 9.04
C ILE A 25 -8.11 -20.04 9.85
N GLU A 26 -9.22 -19.29 9.81
CA GLU A 26 -10.47 -19.67 10.47
C GLU A 26 -10.97 -21.03 9.96
N LYS A 27 -11.03 -21.21 8.64
CA LYS A 27 -11.43 -22.48 8.03
C LYS A 27 -10.49 -23.62 8.36
N ALA A 28 -9.20 -23.34 8.51
CA ALA A 28 -8.22 -24.34 8.93
C ALA A 28 -8.35 -24.73 10.41
N SER A 29 -8.85 -23.82 11.25
CA SER A 29 -9.11 -24.09 12.66
C SER A 29 -10.38 -24.96 12.89
N GLU A 30 -11.28 -25.03 11.92
CA GLU A 30 -12.55 -25.76 12.06
C GLU A 30 -12.37 -27.28 12.18
N GLY A 31 -12.70 -27.81 13.37
CA GLY A 31 -12.68 -29.26 13.64
C GLY A 31 -11.27 -29.86 13.69
N THR A 32 -10.24 -29.02 13.79
CA THR A 32 -8.86 -29.43 14.08
C THR A 32 -8.61 -29.35 15.58
N GLY A 33 -7.80 -30.26 16.12
CA GLY A 33 -7.37 -30.16 17.52
C GLY A 33 -6.02 -29.47 17.68
N HIS A 34 -5.24 -29.35 16.60
CA HIS A 34 -4.09 -28.44 16.51
C HIS A 34 -3.94 -27.89 15.08
N LEU A 35 -3.66 -26.60 14.95
CA LEU A 35 -3.38 -25.91 13.70
C LEU A 35 -1.90 -25.51 13.65
N GLU A 36 -1.20 -25.88 12.58
CA GLU A 36 0.14 -25.39 12.29
C GLU A 36 0.09 -24.41 11.12
N ILE A 37 0.65 -23.23 11.32
CA ILE A 37 0.74 -22.17 10.32
C ILE A 37 2.19 -22.00 9.92
N TRP A 38 2.48 -22.31 8.65
CA TRP A 38 3.81 -22.28 8.06
C TRP A 38 4.00 -20.97 7.29
N VAL A 39 4.84 -20.09 7.82
CA VAL A 39 5.05 -18.74 7.31
C VAL A 39 6.32 -18.72 6.46
N THR A 40 6.19 -18.32 5.19
CA THR A 40 7.31 -18.24 4.24
C THR A 40 8.45 -17.37 4.78
N GLU A 41 9.70 -17.79 4.66
CA GLU A 41 10.89 -17.00 5.02
C GLU A 41 11.11 -15.80 4.07
N ASP A 42 11.79 -14.76 4.55
CA ASP A 42 12.00 -13.52 3.78
C ASP A 42 12.83 -13.77 2.50
N GLU A 43 13.78 -14.70 2.54
CA GLU A 43 14.61 -15.09 1.39
C GLU A 43 13.80 -15.69 0.23
N MET A 44 12.63 -16.26 0.52
CA MET A 44 11.76 -16.87 -0.48
C MET A 44 10.81 -15.88 -1.17
N ILE A 45 10.76 -14.62 -0.72
CA ILE A 45 9.79 -13.62 -1.18
C ILE A 45 10.43 -12.31 -1.65
N LEU A 46 11.73 -12.34 -1.92
CA LEU A 46 12.50 -11.19 -2.40
C LEU A 46 11.96 -10.63 -3.74
N ASP A 47 11.33 -11.48 -4.56
CA ASP A 47 10.72 -11.10 -5.84
C ASP A 47 9.38 -10.35 -5.69
N LYS A 48 8.76 -10.37 -4.50
CA LYS A 48 7.46 -9.74 -4.23
C LYS A 48 7.56 -8.23 -3.95
N GLY A 49 8.77 -7.67 -3.92
CA GLY A 49 9.05 -6.24 -3.78
C GLY A 49 9.50 -5.82 -2.38
N PRO A 50 10.10 -4.62 -2.24
CA PRO A 50 10.73 -4.15 -1.00
C PRO A 50 9.74 -3.84 0.13
N ASP A 51 8.45 -3.63 -0.19
CA ASP A 51 7.43 -3.25 0.79
C ASP A 51 6.76 -4.45 1.47
N VAL A 52 7.24 -5.68 1.27
CA VAL A 52 6.72 -6.85 1.99
C VAL A 52 7.16 -6.81 3.46
N LEU A 53 6.27 -7.17 4.37
CA LEU A 53 6.59 -7.23 5.80
C LEU A 53 7.64 -8.30 6.11
N SER A 54 8.50 -8.02 7.09
CA SER A 54 9.50 -8.99 7.56
C SER A 54 8.84 -10.25 8.12
N PHE A 55 9.58 -11.36 8.18
CA PHE A 55 9.09 -12.60 8.78
C PHE A 55 8.57 -12.37 10.19
N VAL A 56 9.29 -11.57 10.99
CA VAL A 56 8.92 -11.25 12.38
C VAL A 56 7.60 -10.48 12.43
N ASP A 57 7.43 -9.47 11.57
CA ASP A 57 6.19 -8.68 11.54
C ASP A 57 4.99 -9.54 11.08
N ARG A 58 5.18 -10.37 10.05
CA ARG A 58 4.14 -11.28 9.54
C ARG A 58 3.71 -12.30 10.60
N VAL A 59 4.67 -12.89 11.31
CA VAL A 59 4.39 -13.78 12.45
C VAL A 59 3.62 -13.04 13.55
N GLY A 60 4.06 -11.84 13.94
CA GLY A 60 3.39 -11.04 14.97
C GLY A 60 1.94 -10.70 14.62
N GLU A 61 1.64 -10.40 13.35
CA GLU A 61 0.27 -10.19 12.90
C GLU A 61 -0.58 -11.46 13.01
N ILE A 62 -0.02 -12.63 12.68
CA ILE A 62 -0.73 -13.91 12.81
C ILE A 62 -0.94 -14.28 14.28
N GLU A 63 0.06 -14.11 15.15
CA GLU A 63 -0.04 -14.36 16.59
C GLU A 63 -1.22 -13.62 17.20
N GLY A 64 -1.31 -12.30 16.94
CA GLY A 64 -2.43 -11.50 17.43
C GLY A 64 -3.80 -11.96 16.92
N PHE A 65 -3.88 -12.56 15.72
CA PHE A 65 -5.12 -13.11 15.20
C PHE A 65 -5.45 -14.50 15.76
N VAL A 66 -4.48 -15.42 15.85
CA VAL A 66 -4.74 -16.78 16.33
C VAL A 66 -5.10 -16.84 17.81
N GLU A 67 -4.69 -15.86 18.61
CA GLU A 67 -5.14 -15.69 20.00
C GLU A 67 -6.65 -15.53 20.13
N THR A 68 -7.33 -15.08 19.06
CA THR A 68 -8.79 -14.93 19.03
C THR A 68 -9.52 -16.25 18.70
N LEU A 69 -8.78 -17.30 18.33
CA LEU A 69 -9.34 -18.60 17.93
C LEU A 69 -9.44 -19.56 19.12
N ASN A 70 -10.48 -20.38 19.13
CA ASN A 70 -10.67 -21.43 20.14
C ASN A 70 -9.89 -22.73 19.81
N THR A 71 -8.73 -22.62 19.17
CA THR A 71 -7.94 -23.75 18.65
C THR A 71 -6.48 -23.59 19.01
N SER A 72 -5.83 -24.68 19.45
CA SER A 72 -4.39 -24.69 19.69
C SER A 72 -3.64 -24.46 18.38
N CYS A 73 -2.83 -23.40 18.34
CA CYS A 73 -2.08 -23.01 17.14
C CYS A 73 -0.56 -23.04 17.41
N SER A 74 0.24 -23.32 16.38
CA SER A 74 1.68 -23.11 16.38
C SER A 74 2.15 -22.52 15.06
N LEU A 75 3.19 -21.69 15.13
CA LEU A 75 3.76 -20.96 13.99
C LEU A 75 5.13 -21.52 13.66
N HIS A 76 5.37 -21.79 12.38
CA HIS A 76 6.57 -22.43 11.88
C HIS A 76 7.15 -21.66 10.70
N ARG A 77 8.44 -21.86 10.47
CA ARG A 77 9.19 -21.29 9.35
C ARG A 77 9.06 -22.18 8.12
N LEU A 78 8.65 -21.61 7.00
CA LEU A 78 8.60 -22.27 5.71
C LEU A 78 9.77 -21.77 4.86
N ALA A 79 10.83 -22.58 4.80
CA ALA A 79 12.07 -22.28 4.09
C ALA A 79 12.20 -23.02 2.73
N ASP A 80 11.19 -23.82 2.38
CA ASP A 80 11.09 -24.55 1.11
C ASP A 80 9.61 -24.65 0.66
N GLU A 81 9.36 -25.37 -0.43
CA GLU A 81 8.02 -25.48 -1.01
C GLU A 81 7.03 -26.31 -0.17
N PHE A 82 7.50 -27.25 0.65
CA PHE A 82 6.65 -28.28 1.26
C PHE A 82 6.58 -28.19 2.79
N GLY A 83 7.53 -27.54 3.45
CA GLY A 83 7.55 -27.36 4.91
C GLY A 83 7.63 -28.68 5.68
N GLY A 84 8.16 -29.74 5.08
CA GLY A 84 8.25 -31.07 5.67
C GLY A 84 6.91 -31.82 5.77
N ALA A 85 5.82 -31.29 5.21
CA ALA A 85 4.51 -31.94 5.21
C ALA A 85 4.52 -33.25 4.40
N GLU A 86 5.44 -33.43 3.47
CA GLU A 86 5.61 -34.62 2.64
C GLU A 86 6.17 -35.83 3.38
N GLY A 87 6.81 -35.63 4.55
CA GLY A 87 7.49 -36.67 5.33
C GLY A 87 6.87 -36.99 6.70
N ARG A 88 5.81 -36.29 7.09
CA ARG A 88 5.20 -36.38 8.43
C ARG A 88 3.93 -37.23 8.45
N ASP A 89 3.87 -38.23 9.33
CA ASP A 89 2.70 -39.12 9.48
C ASP A 89 1.66 -38.61 10.49
N ASP A 90 1.95 -37.51 11.20
CA ASP A 90 1.11 -36.90 12.23
C ASP A 90 0.20 -35.77 11.71
N ILE A 91 0.12 -35.59 10.39
CA ILE A 91 -0.71 -34.57 9.72
C ILE A 91 -1.91 -35.25 9.07
N ASP A 92 -3.11 -34.75 9.34
CA ASP A 92 -4.36 -35.29 8.79
C ASP A 92 -4.86 -34.49 7.57
N ARG A 93 -4.68 -33.16 7.61
CA ARG A 93 -5.31 -32.23 6.68
C ARG A 93 -4.36 -31.11 6.28
N ILE A 94 -4.45 -30.68 5.02
CA ILE A 94 -3.85 -29.43 4.52
C ILE A 94 -4.95 -28.53 3.96
N VAL A 95 -4.91 -27.24 4.32
CA VAL A 95 -5.90 -26.26 3.85
C VAL A 95 -5.19 -25.25 2.95
N CYS A 96 -5.80 -24.96 1.81
CA CYS A 96 -5.21 -24.12 0.76
C CYS A 96 -6.27 -23.27 0.07
N THR A 97 -5.82 -22.33 -0.75
CA THR A 97 -6.68 -21.62 -1.71
C THR A 97 -6.62 -22.31 -3.07
N ALA A 98 -7.40 -21.83 -4.03
CA ALA A 98 -7.30 -22.33 -5.41
C ALA A 98 -5.89 -22.13 -6.00
N GLU A 99 -5.19 -21.06 -5.61
CA GLU A 99 -3.83 -20.73 -6.04
C GLU A 99 -2.79 -21.78 -5.60
N THR A 100 -2.86 -22.24 -4.34
CA THR A 100 -1.87 -23.16 -3.75
C THR A 100 -2.29 -24.63 -3.79
N ARG A 101 -3.40 -24.94 -4.48
CA ARG A 101 -3.92 -26.31 -4.61
C ARG A 101 -2.94 -27.26 -5.30
N SER A 102 -2.29 -26.80 -6.37
CA SER A 102 -1.33 -27.63 -7.13
C SER A 102 -0.14 -28.08 -6.28
N THR A 103 0.34 -27.22 -5.38
CA THR A 103 1.38 -27.57 -4.40
C THR A 103 0.90 -28.64 -3.42
N CYS A 104 -0.35 -28.56 -2.94
CA CYS A 104 -0.94 -29.58 -2.07
C CYS A 104 -1.07 -30.94 -2.76
N ASP A 105 -1.45 -30.95 -4.05
CA ASP A 105 -1.49 -32.19 -4.83
C ASP A 105 -0.08 -32.79 -4.99
N ARG A 106 0.95 -31.96 -5.21
CA ARG A 106 2.35 -32.40 -5.26
C ARG A 106 2.85 -32.95 -3.93
N ILE A 107 2.49 -32.33 -2.80
CA ILE A 107 2.77 -32.87 -1.46
C ILE A 107 2.20 -34.28 -1.34
N ASN A 108 0.93 -34.48 -1.73
CA ASN A 108 0.32 -35.82 -1.71
C ASN A 108 1.00 -36.82 -2.65
N GLN A 109 1.50 -36.40 -3.81
CA GLN A 109 2.30 -37.26 -4.70
C GLN A 109 3.59 -37.73 -4.01
N HIS A 110 4.32 -36.81 -3.35
CA HIS A 110 5.52 -37.16 -2.58
C HIS A 110 5.21 -38.05 -1.37
N ARG A 111 4.09 -37.82 -0.68
CA ARG A 111 3.65 -38.68 0.44
C ARG A 111 3.42 -40.12 -0.01
N VAL A 112 2.75 -40.32 -1.14
CA VAL A 112 2.53 -41.66 -1.71
C VAL A 112 3.85 -42.35 -2.05
N GLN A 113 4.82 -41.62 -2.61
CA GLN A 113 6.16 -42.15 -2.90
C GLN A 113 6.90 -42.60 -1.63
N HIS A 114 6.63 -41.96 -0.49
CA HIS A 114 7.21 -42.30 0.82
C HIS A 114 6.32 -43.23 1.66
N ASN A 115 5.30 -43.87 1.07
CA ASN A 115 4.34 -44.76 1.74
C ASN A 115 3.53 -44.09 2.88
N LEU A 116 3.29 -42.78 2.77
CA LEU A 116 2.43 -42.03 3.69
C LEU A 116 1.02 -41.87 3.12
N PRO A 117 -0.02 -41.85 3.98
CA PRO A 117 -1.38 -41.57 3.54
C PRO A 117 -1.48 -40.15 2.99
N VAL A 118 -2.30 -39.96 1.95
CA VAL A 118 -2.62 -38.63 1.43
C VAL A 118 -3.33 -37.79 2.49
N LEU A 119 -3.02 -36.50 2.52
CA LEU A 119 -3.72 -35.51 3.34
C LEU A 119 -5.09 -35.21 2.75
N ASP A 120 -6.06 -34.98 3.63
CA ASP A 120 -7.33 -34.33 3.28
C ASP A 120 -7.04 -32.90 2.80
N ILE A 121 -7.24 -32.61 1.52
CA ILE A 121 -7.04 -31.26 0.96
C ILE A 121 -8.36 -30.50 1.03
N VAL A 122 -8.40 -29.45 1.84
CA VAL A 122 -9.53 -28.52 1.93
C VAL A 122 -9.21 -27.25 1.16
N VAL A 123 -10.02 -26.93 0.15
CA VAL A 123 -9.86 -25.71 -0.64
C VAL A 123 -10.83 -24.64 -0.13
N VAL A 124 -10.28 -23.50 0.29
CA VAL A 124 -11.04 -22.33 0.74
C VAL A 124 -11.18 -21.35 -0.43
N PRO A 125 -12.40 -20.84 -0.70
CA PRO A 125 -12.58 -19.84 -1.74
C PRO A 125 -11.85 -18.54 -1.39
N HIS A 126 -11.41 -17.82 -2.42
CA HIS A 126 -10.81 -16.51 -2.22
C HIS A 126 -11.84 -15.50 -1.71
N PHE A 127 -11.37 -14.58 -0.87
CA PHE A 127 -12.13 -13.40 -0.49
C PHE A 127 -12.10 -12.40 -1.65
N ILE A 128 -13.25 -11.85 -2.00
CA ILE A 128 -13.42 -10.89 -3.10
C ILE A 128 -13.51 -9.49 -2.51
N ASP A 129 -12.74 -8.56 -3.06
CA ASP A 129 -12.72 -7.15 -2.65
C ASP A 129 -13.90 -6.35 -3.25
N GLU A 130 -14.03 -5.09 -2.85
CA GLU A 130 -15.10 -4.18 -3.29
C GLU A 130 -15.08 -3.92 -4.82
N SER A 131 -13.94 -4.13 -5.49
CA SER A 131 -13.85 -4.02 -6.95
C SER A 131 -14.26 -5.30 -7.70
N GLY A 132 -14.54 -6.39 -6.98
CA GLY A 132 -14.88 -7.69 -7.56
C GLY A 132 -13.68 -8.57 -7.91
N GLU A 133 -12.46 -8.16 -7.50
CA GLU A 133 -11.23 -8.92 -7.72
C GLU A 133 -10.83 -9.70 -6.46
N VAL A 134 -9.95 -10.68 -6.59
CA VAL A 134 -9.43 -11.43 -5.42
C VAL A 134 -8.61 -10.48 -4.52
N LEU A 135 -8.99 -10.38 -3.25
CA LEU A 135 -8.21 -9.67 -2.25
C LEU A 135 -6.86 -10.36 -2.05
N SER A 136 -5.77 -9.61 -2.22
CA SER A 136 -4.40 -10.10 -2.04
C SER A 136 -3.48 -9.01 -1.50
N SER A 137 -2.39 -9.43 -0.84
CA SER A 137 -1.35 -8.52 -0.35
C SER A 137 -0.80 -7.60 -1.43
N SER A 138 -0.70 -8.06 -2.68
CA SER A 138 -0.24 -7.24 -3.81
C SER A 138 -1.14 -6.03 -4.04
N ARG A 139 -2.46 -6.20 -3.95
CA ARG A 139 -3.45 -5.12 -4.12
C ARG A 139 -3.37 -4.12 -2.98
N ILE A 140 -3.16 -4.61 -1.76
CA ILE A 140 -2.95 -3.76 -0.57
C ILE A 140 -1.66 -2.94 -0.72
N ARG A 141 -0.54 -3.57 -1.08
CA ARG A 141 0.74 -2.89 -1.33
C ARG A 141 0.66 -1.88 -2.47
N SER A 142 -0.03 -2.20 -3.55
CA SER A 142 -0.28 -1.28 -4.66
C SER A 142 -1.21 -0.11 -4.29
N GLY A 143 -1.75 -0.08 -3.07
CA GLY A 143 -2.57 1.02 -2.59
C GLY A 143 -3.99 1.04 -3.15
N LYS A 144 -4.48 -0.07 -3.71
CA LYS A 144 -5.84 -0.18 -4.28
C LYS A 144 -6.91 -0.39 -3.22
N VAL A 145 -6.66 -1.32 -2.30
CA VAL A 145 -7.61 -1.74 -1.26
C VAL A 145 -6.98 -1.79 0.12
N ASP A 146 -7.82 -1.67 1.15
CA ASP A 146 -7.46 -1.93 2.54
C ASP A 146 -7.46 -3.45 2.84
N ARG A 147 -7.12 -3.81 4.08
CA ARG A 147 -7.01 -5.22 4.52
C ARG A 147 -8.35 -5.95 4.57
N ASP A 148 -9.46 -5.24 4.55
CA ASP A 148 -10.81 -5.83 4.58
C ASP A 148 -11.45 -5.85 3.18
N GLY A 149 -10.72 -5.37 2.17
CA GLY A 149 -11.14 -5.36 0.77
C GLY A 149 -11.89 -4.09 0.34
N GLY A 150 -11.92 -3.05 1.18
CA GLY A 150 -12.49 -1.76 0.80
C GLY A 150 -11.53 -0.96 -0.09
N LEU A 151 -12.05 -0.27 -1.11
CA LEU A 151 -11.24 0.57 -2.00
C LEU A 151 -10.78 1.84 -1.29
N TRP A 152 -9.48 2.16 -1.38
CA TRP A 152 -8.99 3.44 -0.83
C TRP A 152 -9.65 4.64 -1.51
N LEU A 153 -9.89 4.55 -2.82
CA LEU A 153 -10.63 5.52 -3.61
C LEU A 153 -11.79 4.82 -4.33
N PRO A 154 -13.03 4.86 -3.79
CA PRO A 154 -14.17 4.11 -4.35
C PRO A 154 -14.77 4.76 -5.61
N GLY A 155 -14.46 6.03 -5.88
CA GLY A 155 -15.02 6.79 -6.99
C GLY A 155 -14.09 7.90 -7.45
N ILE A 156 -14.34 8.41 -8.66
CA ILE A 156 -13.55 9.48 -9.30
C ILE A 156 -14.35 10.77 -9.45
N GLU A 157 -15.54 10.84 -8.86
CA GLU A 157 -16.38 12.03 -8.90
C GLU A 157 -15.64 13.25 -8.34
N SER A 158 -15.82 14.40 -8.99
CA SER A 158 -15.31 15.66 -8.49
C SER A 158 -15.90 15.96 -7.12
N ARG A 159 -15.05 16.42 -6.19
CA ARG A 159 -15.47 16.78 -4.84
C ARG A 159 -15.00 18.18 -4.45
N LEU A 160 -15.87 18.92 -3.77
CA LEU A 160 -15.62 20.24 -3.24
C LEU A 160 -15.20 20.16 -1.76
N LEU A 161 -14.19 20.94 -1.39
CA LEU A 161 -13.75 21.10 -0.02
C LEU A 161 -14.80 21.85 0.80
N GLY A 162 -15.39 21.15 1.78
CA GLY A 162 -16.28 21.76 2.78
C GLY A 162 -15.52 22.62 3.78
N ALA A 163 -16.20 23.60 4.38
CA ALA A 163 -15.62 24.50 5.39
C ALA A 163 -15.08 23.74 6.62
N ASP A 164 -15.71 22.61 6.96
CA ASP A 164 -15.32 21.73 8.06
C ASP A 164 -14.01 20.96 7.78
N VAL A 165 -13.73 20.64 6.52
CA VAL A 165 -12.52 19.92 6.09
C VAL A 165 -11.34 20.89 5.96
N MET A 166 -11.60 22.13 5.56
CA MET A 166 -10.57 23.17 5.41
C MET A 166 -9.80 23.43 6.70
N GLU A 167 -10.45 23.36 7.87
CA GLU A 167 -9.77 23.55 9.15
C GLU A 167 -8.79 22.42 9.48
N ASP A 168 -9.10 21.19 9.07
CA ASP A 168 -8.23 20.03 9.27
C ASP A 168 -6.97 20.10 8.40
N LEU A 169 -7.07 20.67 7.19
CA LEU A 169 -5.94 20.85 6.26
C LEU A 169 -4.95 21.94 6.70
N LYS A 170 -5.33 22.82 7.63
CA LYS A 170 -4.40 23.80 8.23
C LYS A 170 -3.37 23.16 9.15
N ARG A 171 -3.60 21.92 9.57
CA ARG A 171 -2.67 21.16 10.41
C ARG A 171 -1.78 20.31 9.49
N PRO A 172 -0.46 20.31 9.69
CA PRO A 172 0.45 19.54 8.86
C PRO A 172 0.07 18.07 8.90
N PHE A 173 -0.29 17.53 7.75
CA PHE A 173 -0.70 16.13 7.62
C PHE A 173 0.54 15.26 7.37
N GLY A 174 1.44 15.20 8.37
CA GLY A 174 2.74 14.55 8.25
C GLY A 174 3.77 15.08 9.26
N THR A 175 5.03 14.74 9.04
CA THR A 175 6.15 15.27 9.82
C THR A 175 6.55 16.62 9.26
N LEU A 176 6.43 17.67 10.07
CA LEU A 176 6.81 19.03 9.68
C LEU A 176 8.32 19.25 9.87
N PHE A 177 8.99 19.65 8.81
CA PHE A 177 10.37 20.09 8.79
C PHE A 177 10.42 21.61 8.63
N LYS A 178 11.05 22.27 9.59
CA LYS A 178 11.23 23.72 9.59
C LYS A 178 12.61 24.05 9.03
N GLY A 179 12.64 25.04 8.15
CA GLY A 179 13.87 25.61 7.60
C GLY A 179 13.97 27.11 7.92
N PRO A 180 15.13 27.72 7.73
CA PRO A 180 15.25 29.17 7.65
C PRO A 180 14.27 29.73 6.60
N SER A 181 13.62 30.85 6.89
CA SER A 181 12.66 31.46 5.95
C SER A 181 13.30 31.91 4.64
N ASP A 182 14.62 32.09 4.64
CA ASP A 182 15.46 32.49 3.52
C ASP A 182 16.14 31.31 2.79
N ASP A 183 16.01 30.07 3.29
CA ASP A 183 16.61 28.89 2.67
C ASP A 183 15.75 27.62 2.86
N PRO A 184 14.77 27.38 1.95
CA PRO A 184 13.94 26.17 1.96
C PRO A 184 14.71 24.86 1.79
N SER A 185 15.94 24.90 1.23
CA SER A 185 16.73 23.70 0.92
C SER A 185 17.10 22.90 2.18
N VAL A 186 17.31 23.57 3.31
CA VAL A 186 17.64 22.92 4.58
C VAL A 186 16.50 22.02 5.07
N ALA A 187 15.27 22.52 5.02
CA ALA A 187 14.09 21.72 5.38
C ALA A 187 13.88 20.57 4.41
N PHE A 188 14.13 20.82 3.12
CA PHE A 188 13.96 19.83 2.06
C PHE A 188 14.95 18.66 2.22
N ILE A 189 16.24 18.94 2.45
CA ILE A 189 17.27 17.92 2.67
C ILE A 189 16.93 17.07 3.89
N ALA A 190 16.47 17.69 4.97
CA ALA A 190 16.05 16.96 6.17
C ALA A 190 14.82 16.07 5.89
N ALA A 191 13.84 16.56 5.13
CA ALA A 191 12.63 15.82 4.77
C ALA A 191 12.87 14.68 3.75
N THR A 192 13.93 14.78 2.95
CA THR A 192 14.29 13.78 1.93
C THR A 192 15.38 12.80 2.39
N GLN A 193 15.89 12.94 3.61
CA GLN A 193 16.96 12.09 4.11
C GLN A 193 16.54 10.61 4.11
N GLY A 194 17.23 9.78 3.32
CA GLY A 194 16.95 8.34 3.18
C GLY A 194 15.77 8.01 2.26
N VAL A 195 15.20 9.00 1.57
CA VAL A 195 14.15 8.81 0.55
C VAL A 195 14.82 8.68 -0.82
N VAL A 196 14.43 7.65 -1.57
CA VAL A 196 14.91 7.45 -2.95
C VAL A 196 13.99 8.14 -3.95
N SER A 197 14.55 8.62 -5.05
CA SER A 197 13.81 9.33 -6.11
C SER A 197 12.60 8.57 -6.64
N ASP A 198 12.71 7.25 -6.81
CA ASP A 198 11.66 6.40 -7.40
C ASP A 198 10.34 6.35 -6.60
N VAL A 199 10.35 6.80 -5.36
CA VAL A 199 9.15 6.84 -4.50
C VAL A 199 8.82 8.25 -4.01
N LEU A 200 9.60 9.25 -4.43
CA LEU A 200 9.46 10.63 -3.99
C LEU A 200 8.45 11.40 -4.86
N VAL A 201 7.45 12.01 -4.21
CA VAL A 201 6.48 12.90 -4.84
C VAL A 201 6.60 14.28 -4.23
N CYS A 202 6.83 15.31 -5.04
CA CYS A 202 6.88 16.70 -4.61
C CYS A 202 5.62 17.42 -5.07
N VAL A 203 4.96 18.16 -4.18
CA VAL A 203 3.77 18.96 -4.49
C VAL A 203 4.03 20.41 -4.12
N GLY A 204 3.85 21.30 -5.10
CA GLY A 204 4.09 22.72 -5.03
C GLY A 204 5.37 23.13 -5.77
N ASP A 205 5.35 24.35 -6.31
CA ASP A 205 6.42 24.91 -7.14
C ASP A 205 7.78 24.91 -6.44
N ILE A 206 7.83 25.49 -5.23
CA ILE A 206 9.07 25.67 -4.46
C ILE A 206 9.68 24.32 -4.11
N VAL A 207 8.86 23.36 -3.67
CA VAL A 207 9.33 22.03 -3.25
C VAL A 207 9.87 21.26 -4.45
N THR A 208 9.13 21.27 -5.57
CA THR A 208 9.53 20.58 -6.80
C THR A 208 10.80 21.19 -7.39
N GLN A 209 10.91 22.51 -7.43
CA GLN A 209 12.10 23.22 -7.91
C GLN A 209 13.31 22.96 -6.99
N THR A 210 13.12 23.04 -5.68
CA THR A 210 14.18 22.79 -4.68
C THR A 210 14.73 21.37 -4.84
N ALA A 211 13.87 20.38 -5.09
CA ALA A 211 14.28 19.00 -5.34
C ALA A 211 15.23 18.91 -6.54
N VAL A 212 14.81 19.44 -7.69
CA VAL A 212 15.57 19.41 -8.94
C VAL A 212 16.90 20.17 -8.80
N LEU A 213 16.89 21.36 -8.21
CA LEU A 213 18.10 22.16 -7.98
C LEU A 213 19.08 21.48 -7.01
N SER A 214 18.57 20.66 -6.08
CA SER A 214 19.37 19.84 -5.17
C SER A 214 19.89 18.54 -5.82
N GLY A 215 19.65 18.33 -7.11
CA GLY A 215 20.05 17.13 -7.85
C GLY A 215 19.17 15.90 -7.57
N ILE A 216 17.99 16.10 -6.97
CA ILE A 216 17.02 15.05 -6.67
C ILE A 216 15.83 15.21 -7.62
N LEU A 217 15.76 14.38 -8.66
CA LEU A 217 14.60 14.33 -9.54
C LEU A 217 13.52 13.48 -8.86
N PRO A 218 12.35 14.04 -8.47
CA PRO A 218 11.28 13.24 -7.87
C PRO A 218 10.62 12.35 -8.93
N ARG A 219 10.03 11.23 -8.48
CA ARG A 219 9.17 10.35 -9.28
C ARG A 219 8.02 11.14 -9.91
N ILE A 220 7.40 12.01 -9.12
CA ILE A 220 6.32 12.91 -9.55
C ILE A 220 6.59 14.30 -8.97
N GLY A 221 6.67 15.31 -9.81
CA GLY A 221 6.58 16.71 -9.41
C GLY A 221 5.18 17.23 -9.72
N VAL A 222 4.59 18.02 -8.83
CA VAL A 222 3.31 18.68 -9.07
C VAL A 222 3.49 20.18 -8.87
N ILE A 223 3.09 20.96 -9.86
CA ILE A 223 3.22 22.42 -9.87
C ILE A 223 1.92 23.08 -10.31
N ASP A 224 1.73 24.34 -9.93
CA ASP A 224 0.64 25.15 -10.46
C ASP A 224 0.99 25.65 -11.88
N GLY A 225 -0.03 25.85 -12.71
CA GLY A 225 0.13 26.35 -14.09
C GLY A 225 0.16 27.88 -14.18
N HIS A 226 0.08 28.59 -13.05
CA HIS A 226 -0.11 30.04 -13.00
C HIS A 226 1.20 30.82 -12.90
N THR A 227 2.26 30.21 -12.37
CA THR A 227 3.59 30.83 -12.25
C THR A 227 4.40 30.74 -13.55
N GLN A 228 4.24 31.71 -14.48
CA GLN A 228 5.19 31.91 -15.60
C GLN A 228 6.65 32.13 -15.14
N ARG A 229 6.82 32.41 -13.85
CA ARG A 229 8.07 32.32 -13.09
C ARG A 229 7.71 31.63 -11.78
N THR A 230 8.33 30.49 -11.48
CA THR A 230 8.33 29.97 -10.10
C THR A 230 8.84 31.06 -9.15
N GLN A 231 8.42 31.06 -7.87
CA GLN A 231 8.77 32.14 -6.92
C GLN A 231 10.29 32.42 -6.84
N GLU A 232 11.14 31.47 -7.24
CA GLU A 232 12.61 31.57 -7.25
C GLU A 232 13.24 31.66 -8.66
N GLY A 233 12.45 31.95 -9.71
CA GLY A 233 12.98 32.38 -11.01
C GLY A 233 13.38 31.27 -12.00
N ALA A 234 13.11 29.98 -11.73
CA ALA A 234 13.18 28.95 -12.77
C ALA A 234 11.96 29.04 -13.70
N LEU A 235 12.20 28.83 -14.99
CA LEU A 235 11.12 28.74 -15.96
C LEU A 235 10.48 27.36 -15.83
N ILE A 236 9.15 27.29 -15.96
CA ILE A 236 8.45 25.99 -16.10
C ILE A 236 9.11 25.16 -17.21
N ASP A 237 9.62 25.81 -18.26
CA ASP A 237 10.36 25.17 -19.35
C ASP A 237 11.60 24.38 -18.87
N ASP A 238 12.29 24.86 -17.82
CA ASP A 238 13.45 24.17 -17.25
C ASP A 238 13.03 22.88 -16.53
N LEU A 239 11.89 22.90 -15.83
CA LEU A 239 11.32 21.71 -15.21
C LEU A 239 10.84 20.73 -16.29
N VAL A 240 10.06 21.21 -17.25
CA VAL A 240 9.58 20.38 -18.38
C VAL A 240 10.72 19.68 -19.11
N ALA A 241 11.89 20.31 -19.22
CA ALA A 241 13.05 19.73 -19.89
C ALA A 241 13.74 18.59 -19.12
N VAL A 242 13.55 18.49 -17.79
CA VAL A 242 14.23 17.47 -16.96
C VAL A 242 13.36 16.26 -16.62
N PHE A 243 12.04 16.39 -16.66
CA PHE A 243 11.12 15.27 -16.46
C PHE A 243 10.94 14.46 -17.75
N ASP A 244 10.73 13.14 -17.61
CA ASP A 244 10.56 12.24 -18.76
C ASP A 244 9.21 12.45 -19.46
N SER A 245 8.18 12.86 -18.70
CA SER A 245 6.85 13.16 -19.22
C SER A 245 6.18 14.31 -18.47
N VAL A 246 5.20 14.92 -19.14
CA VAL A 246 4.40 16.01 -18.61
C VAL A 246 2.93 15.67 -18.78
N ILE A 247 2.15 15.81 -17.72
CA ILE A 247 0.71 15.61 -17.71
C ILE A 247 0.05 16.92 -17.27
N HIS A 248 -0.95 17.37 -18.02
CA HIS A 248 -1.74 18.54 -17.65
C HIS A 248 -3.10 18.10 -17.12
N CYS A 249 -3.58 18.78 -16.09
CA CYS A 249 -4.94 18.62 -15.61
C CYS A 249 -5.50 19.92 -15.07
N ARG A 250 -6.82 20.09 -15.13
CA ARG A 250 -7.53 21.21 -14.52
C ARG A 250 -8.03 20.87 -13.12
N ASN A 251 -7.73 21.74 -12.15
CA ASN A 251 -8.27 21.63 -10.79
C ASN A 251 -8.62 23.01 -10.22
N PRO A 252 -9.89 23.46 -10.36
CA PRO A 252 -10.32 24.72 -9.77
C PRO A 252 -10.09 24.80 -8.25
N ALA A 253 -10.08 26.03 -7.74
CA ALA A 253 -9.85 26.28 -6.32
C ALA A 253 -10.79 25.49 -5.41
N SER A 254 -10.25 24.97 -4.31
CA SER A 254 -11.00 24.17 -3.31
C SER A 254 -11.68 22.91 -3.86
N THR A 255 -11.28 22.40 -5.02
CA THR A 255 -11.83 21.15 -5.58
C THR A 255 -10.77 20.06 -5.72
N VAL A 256 -11.21 18.81 -5.75
CA VAL A 256 -10.46 17.69 -6.31
C VAL A 256 -11.29 17.16 -7.47
N THR A 257 -10.89 17.50 -8.69
CA THR A 257 -11.60 17.11 -9.91
C THR A 257 -11.33 15.66 -10.31
N SER A 258 -12.23 15.06 -11.08
CA SER A 258 -11.98 13.78 -11.76
C SER A 258 -10.72 13.81 -12.62
N GLU A 259 -10.46 14.95 -13.28
CA GLU A 259 -9.28 15.17 -14.12
C GLU A 259 -7.98 15.12 -13.32
N LEU A 260 -7.93 15.76 -12.13
CA LEU A 260 -6.78 15.67 -11.24
C LEU A 260 -6.55 14.23 -10.75
N ILE A 261 -7.62 13.50 -10.42
CA ILE A 261 -7.54 12.10 -9.97
C ILE A 261 -6.98 11.21 -11.07
N GLU A 262 -7.47 11.36 -12.31
CA GLU A 262 -7.01 10.60 -13.46
C GLU A 262 -5.56 10.92 -13.79
N ALA A 263 -5.16 12.19 -13.74
CA ALA A 263 -3.79 12.61 -13.98
C ALA A 263 -2.83 12.07 -12.90
N CYS A 264 -3.23 12.07 -11.62
CA CYS A 264 -2.47 11.42 -10.54
C CYS A 264 -2.31 9.91 -10.79
N ARG A 265 -3.39 9.24 -11.21
CA ARG A 265 -3.37 7.80 -11.52
C ARG A 265 -2.46 7.50 -12.71
N GLU A 266 -2.52 8.31 -13.75
CA GLU A 266 -1.65 8.18 -14.91
C GLU A 266 -0.17 8.37 -14.52
N ALA A 267 0.15 9.43 -13.76
CA ALA A 267 1.51 9.70 -13.29
C ALA A 267 2.09 8.52 -12.47
N LEU A 268 1.29 7.94 -11.56
CA LEU A 268 1.69 6.79 -10.75
C LEU A 268 1.91 5.50 -11.55
N ASN A 269 1.26 5.36 -12.70
CA ASN A 269 1.37 4.17 -13.56
C ASN A 269 2.55 4.22 -14.54
N GLN A 270 3.17 5.38 -14.73
CA GLN A 270 4.37 5.48 -15.56
C GLN A 270 5.59 4.88 -14.83
N THR A 271 6.68 4.63 -15.57
CA THR A 271 7.98 4.18 -15.03
C THR A 271 9.06 5.27 -15.05
N GLY A 272 8.89 6.36 -15.81
CA GLY A 272 9.77 7.55 -15.83
C GLY A 272 9.23 8.72 -15.01
N SER A 273 10.08 9.66 -14.63
CA SER A 273 9.71 10.85 -13.86
C SER A 273 8.61 11.66 -14.55
N VAL A 274 7.60 12.11 -13.80
CA VAL A 274 6.44 12.81 -14.34
C VAL A 274 6.29 14.20 -13.72
N LEU A 275 6.09 15.22 -14.54
CA LEU A 275 5.66 16.54 -14.08
C LEU A 275 4.15 16.69 -14.31
N LEU A 276 3.39 16.84 -13.24
CA LEU A 276 1.98 17.19 -13.26
C LEU A 276 1.84 18.71 -13.20
N ILE A 277 1.27 19.32 -14.24
CA ILE A 277 1.01 20.75 -14.29
C ILE A 277 -0.49 20.99 -14.10
N VAL A 278 -0.86 21.62 -12.99
CA VAL A 278 -2.25 21.83 -12.58
C VAL A 278 -2.73 23.22 -13.01
N ASP A 279 -3.67 23.31 -13.94
CA ASP A 279 -4.39 24.56 -14.23
C ASP A 279 -5.41 24.82 -13.11
N GLY A 280 -4.98 25.60 -12.11
CA GLY A 280 -5.73 25.94 -10.90
C GLY A 280 -4.90 25.76 -9.64
N GLU A 281 -5.46 25.11 -8.60
CA GLU A 281 -4.80 24.87 -7.30
C GLU A 281 -4.29 23.43 -7.18
N GLU A 282 -3.03 23.26 -6.79
CA GLU A 282 -2.37 21.98 -6.51
C GLU A 282 -2.47 21.55 -5.03
N ASP A 283 -2.89 22.44 -4.13
CA ASP A 283 -2.93 22.25 -2.66
C ASP A 283 -3.65 20.97 -2.21
N LEU A 284 -4.69 20.55 -2.93
CA LEU A 284 -5.48 19.37 -2.59
C LEU A 284 -4.97 18.08 -3.24
N THR A 285 -3.98 18.17 -4.13
CA THR A 285 -3.35 17.02 -4.81
C THR A 285 -2.77 15.95 -3.87
N PRO A 286 -2.28 16.26 -2.64
CA PRO A 286 -1.86 15.23 -1.70
C PRO A 286 -2.96 14.21 -1.37
N ILE A 287 -4.24 14.58 -1.38
CA ILE A 287 -5.36 13.67 -1.07
C ILE A 287 -5.45 12.53 -2.10
N PRO A 288 -5.67 12.79 -3.41
CA PRO A 288 -5.74 11.71 -4.40
C PRO A 288 -4.42 10.98 -4.53
N LEU A 289 -3.26 11.65 -4.42
CA LEU A 289 -1.95 10.97 -4.45
C LEU A 289 -1.79 9.97 -3.31
N ILE A 290 -2.12 10.33 -2.07
CA ILE A 290 -2.04 9.40 -0.93
C ILE A 290 -2.99 8.21 -1.15
N LEU A 291 -4.20 8.46 -1.64
CA LEU A 291 -5.19 7.40 -1.87
C LEU A 291 -4.80 6.44 -2.99
N LEU A 292 -4.17 6.93 -4.06
CA LEU A 292 -3.82 6.13 -5.23
C LEU A 292 -2.42 5.50 -5.16
N ALA A 293 -1.45 6.14 -4.50
CA ALA A 293 -0.06 5.70 -4.54
C ALA A 293 0.15 4.34 -3.85
N PRO A 294 1.07 3.51 -4.34
CA PRO A 294 1.54 2.34 -3.61
C PRO A 294 2.04 2.70 -2.20
N LEU A 295 1.92 1.76 -1.27
CA LEU A 295 2.56 1.90 0.03
C LEU A 295 4.07 2.04 -0.15
N GLY A 296 4.70 2.87 0.68
CA GLY A 296 6.14 3.15 0.60
C GLY A 296 6.48 4.46 -0.11
N PHE A 297 5.57 5.03 -0.91
CA PHE A 297 5.73 6.36 -1.49
C PHE A 297 5.88 7.43 -0.40
N VAL A 298 6.58 8.52 -0.72
CA VAL A 298 6.82 9.64 0.18
C VAL A 298 6.41 10.92 -0.51
N LEU A 299 5.38 11.58 0.03
CA LEU A 299 4.95 12.90 -0.43
C LEU A 299 5.66 13.97 0.37
N ILE A 300 6.11 15.00 -0.33
CA ILE A 300 6.66 16.22 0.24
C ILE A 300 5.88 17.38 -0.33
N TYR A 301 5.31 18.21 0.55
CA TYR A 301 4.54 19.38 0.14
C TYR A 301 4.79 20.56 1.06
N GLY A 302 4.59 21.77 0.52
CA GLY A 302 4.71 23.00 1.29
C GLY A 302 3.55 23.16 2.27
N GLN A 303 3.84 23.65 3.47
CA GLN A 303 2.83 24.13 4.42
C GLN A 303 3.05 25.64 4.63
N PRO A 304 2.07 26.48 4.22
CA PRO A 304 2.17 27.93 4.34
C PRO A 304 2.58 28.37 5.75
N ASP A 305 3.57 29.27 5.82
CA ASP A 305 4.16 29.84 7.05
C ASP A 305 4.69 28.82 8.08
N GLN A 306 4.83 27.55 7.72
CA GLN A 306 5.25 26.49 8.64
C GLN A 306 6.48 25.71 8.16
N GLY A 307 6.66 25.53 6.85
CA GLY A 307 7.79 24.82 6.27
C GLY A 307 7.36 23.70 5.32
N ILE A 308 8.07 22.58 5.36
CA ILE A 308 7.86 21.44 4.46
C ILE A 308 7.27 20.27 5.26
N VAL A 309 6.25 19.61 4.73
CA VAL A 309 5.67 18.42 5.34
C VAL A 309 6.05 17.19 4.54
N GLN A 310 6.62 16.20 5.24
CA GLN A 310 6.85 14.87 4.69
C GLN A 310 5.74 13.92 5.17
N ARG A 311 5.14 13.19 4.23
CA ARG A 311 4.17 12.13 4.54
C ARG A 311 4.50 10.86 3.79
N ARG A 312 4.86 9.80 4.53
CA ARG A 312 4.95 8.45 3.96
C ARG A 312 3.55 7.90 3.70
N VAL A 313 3.38 7.25 2.56
CA VAL A 313 2.17 6.51 2.18
C VAL A 313 2.20 5.17 2.89
N ASP A 314 1.45 5.11 3.98
CA ASP A 314 1.13 3.91 4.75
C ASP A 314 -0.40 3.77 4.91
N GLU A 315 -0.87 2.66 5.49
CA GLU A 315 -2.30 2.42 5.71
C GLU A 315 -2.96 3.50 6.59
N SER A 316 -2.21 4.11 7.52
CA SER A 316 -2.70 5.21 8.37
C SER A 316 -2.94 6.48 7.57
N SER A 317 -1.99 6.87 6.72
CA SER A 317 -2.08 8.01 5.80
C SER A 317 -3.26 7.86 4.85
N LYS A 318 -3.44 6.67 4.26
CA LYS A 318 -4.57 6.36 3.39
C LYS A 318 -5.90 6.43 4.13
N SER A 319 -5.97 5.90 5.36
CA SER A 319 -7.17 5.98 6.20
C SER A 319 -7.59 7.42 6.51
N SER A 320 -6.63 8.28 6.82
CA SER A 320 -6.91 9.70 7.06
C SER A 320 -7.28 10.45 5.79
N ALA A 321 -6.58 10.22 4.67
CA ALA A 321 -6.93 10.82 3.38
C ALA A 321 -8.34 10.37 2.94
N ARG A 322 -8.70 9.10 3.15
CA ARG A 322 -10.04 8.55 2.84
C ARG A 322 -11.10 9.22 3.71
N ARG A 323 -10.80 9.50 4.97
CA ARG A 323 -11.70 10.23 5.88
C ARG A 323 -11.96 11.66 5.40
N ILE A 324 -10.92 12.34 4.93
CA ILE A 324 -11.02 13.68 4.33
C ILE A 324 -11.86 13.60 3.06
N TRP A 325 -11.51 12.71 2.14
CA TRP A 325 -12.24 12.46 0.89
C TRP A 325 -13.73 12.22 1.12
N CYS A 326 -14.09 11.34 2.05
CA CYS A 326 -15.48 11.02 2.37
C CYS A 326 -16.28 12.20 2.95
N ARG A 327 -15.62 13.20 3.54
CA ARG A 327 -16.26 14.42 4.08
C ARG A 327 -16.39 15.54 3.04
N MET A 328 -15.63 15.49 1.95
CA MET A 328 -15.78 16.44 0.86
C MET A 328 -17.15 16.26 0.17
N ILE A 329 -17.71 17.34 -0.32
CA ILE A 329 -19.05 17.38 -0.93
C ILE A 329 -18.94 16.90 -2.37
N ALA A 330 -19.62 15.81 -2.72
CA ALA A 330 -19.67 15.34 -4.11
C ALA A 330 -20.43 16.34 -5.00
N GLU A 331 -19.83 16.72 -6.14
CA GLU A 331 -20.52 17.55 -7.12
C GLU A 331 -21.70 16.76 -7.72
N GLY A 332 -22.94 17.25 -7.52
CA GLY A 332 -24.16 16.59 -8.01
C GLY A 332 -25.27 16.38 -6.97
N PHE A 333 -25.03 16.71 -5.70
CA PHE A 333 -26.07 16.82 -4.67
C PHE A 333 -26.19 18.26 -4.18
N GLN A 334 -26.90 19.09 -4.95
CA GLN A 334 -27.57 20.31 -4.47
C GLN A 334 -29.08 20.12 -4.54
#